data_AF-A0A1J3C7D4-F1
#
_entry.id   AF-A0A1J3C7D4-F1
#
_cell.length_a   1.000
_cell.length_b   1.000
_cell.length_c   1.000
_cell.angle_alpha   90.00
_cell.angle_beta   90.00
_cell.angle_gamma   90.00
#
_symmetry.space_group_name_H-M   'P 1'
#
loop_
_entity.id
_entity.type
_entity.pdbx_description
1 polymer ?
#
loop_
_entity_poly.entity_id
_entity_poly.type
_entity_poly.pdbx_seq_one_letter_code
_entity_poly.pdbx_strand_id
1 'polypeptide(L)'
;WIFRFLTEALHLNMIFNLPTLEICLIMLDIAFGISINVLRIKHEPFKISSLEDPLIEEGDDDQRHIERISSWWDLFTFGYISLVMKHGSKKQLEFKDLLPLPPDMDPCTCCENLLRCWQLQECNNSSNPSLFWSISGVYGWPYLRLGVLKVFNDCIGFAGPLLLNR
;
A
#
# COMPACT_ATOMS: atom_id res chain seq x y z
N TRP A 1 -20.68 -37.12 34.33
CA TRP A 1 -21.00 -35.68 34.40
C TRP A 1 -19.80 -34.81 33.99
N ILE A 2 -18.62 -35.02 34.59
CA ILE A 2 -17.36 -34.33 34.24
C ILE A 2 -16.94 -34.50 32.78
N PHE A 3 -17.05 -35.71 32.21
CA PHE A 3 -16.64 -35.94 30.82
C PHE A 3 -17.48 -35.14 29.81
N ARG A 4 -18.80 -35.04 30.05
CA ARG A 4 -19.72 -34.24 29.23
C ARG A 4 -19.41 -32.75 29.33
N PHE A 5 -19.07 -32.26 30.52
CA PHE A 5 -18.64 -30.87 30.72
C PHE A 5 -17.33 -30.56 29.98
N LEU A 6 -16.38 -31.50 29.99
CA LEU A 6 -15.11 -31.36 29.26
C LEU A 6 -15.32 -31.33 27.74
N THR A 7 -16.22 -32.17 27.21
CA THR A 7 -16.54 -32.21 25.78
C THR A 7 -17.23 -30.93 25.31
N GLU A 8 -18.19 -30.41 26.09
CA GLU A 8 -18.85 -29.13 25.80
C GLU A 8 -17.87 -27.95 25.89
N ALA A 9 -16.95 -27.95 26.88
CA ALA A 9 -15.92 -26.92 26.98
C ALA A 9 -14.93 -26.96 25.81
N LEU A 10 -14.54 -28.14 25.35
CA LEU A 10 -13.71 -28.31 24.15
C LEU A 10 -14.45 -27.91 22.88
N HIS A 11 -15.75 -28.21 22.77
CA HIS A 11 -16.58 -27.84 21.64
C HIS A 11 -16.80 -26.32 21.58
N LEU A 12 -17.07 -25.67 22.72
CA LEU A 12 -17.09 -24.21 22.80
C LEU A 12 -15.73 -23.60 22.48
N ASN A 13 -14.62 -24.15 22.99
CA ASN A 13 -13.29 -23.66 22.68
C ASN A 13 -12.96 -23.82 21.19
N MET A 14 -13.40 -24.91 20.55
CA MET A 14 -13.24 -25.11 19.10
C MET A 14 -14.10 -24.13 18.29
N ILE A 15 -15.37 -23.92 18.67
CA ILE A 15 -16.28 -22.94 18.04
C ILE A 15 -15.80 -21.50 18.24
N PHE A 16 -15.15 -21.19 19.36
CA PHE A 16 -14.64 -19.84 19.63
C PHE A 16 -13.28 -19.60 18.97
N ASN A 17 -12.45 -20.63 18.84
CA ASN A 17 -11.15 -20.53 18.17
C ASN A 17 -11.25 -20.57 16.64
N LEU A 18 -12.28 -21.19 16.06
CA LEU A 18 -12.48 -21.23 14.61
C LEU A 18 -12.69 -19.84 13.98
N PRO A 19 -13.59 -18.97 14.48
CA PRO A 19 -13.78 -17.62 13.95
C PRO A 19 -12.61 -16.70 14.28
N THR A 20 -11.93 -16.87 15.42
CA THR A 20 -10.72 -16.09 15.69
C THR A 20 -9.56 -16.50 14.79
N LEU A 21 -9.45 -17.78 14.43
CA LEU A 21 -8.47 -18.26 13.45
C LEU A 21 -8.82 -17.78 12.05
N GLU A 22 -10.09 -17.78 11.64
CA GLU A 22 -10.54 -17.19 10.38
C GLU A 22 -10.26 -15.69 10.31
N ILE A 23 -10.54 -14.94 11.38
CA ILE A 23 -10.20 -13.51 11.48
C ILE A 23 -8.68 -13.32 11.43
N CYS A 24 -7.90 -14.17 12.08
CA CYS A 24 -6.43 -14.12 12.00
C CYS A 24 -5.91 -14.42 10.60
N LEU A 25 -6.50 -15.38 9.88
CA LEU A 25 -6.14 -15.70 8.49
C LEU A 25 -6.49 -14.55 7.57
N ILE A 26 -7.67 -13.93 7.75
CA ILE A 26 -8.09 -12.75 7.00
C ILE A 26 -7.15 -11.56 7.28
N MET A 27 -6.80 -11.32 8.55
CA MET A 27 -5.86 -10.27 8.93
C MET A 27 -4.45 -10.55 8.40
N LEU A 28 -4.05 -11.82 8.36
CA LEU A 28 -2.80 -12.27 7.75
C LEU A 28 -2.83 -12.05 6.24
N ASP A 29 -3.93 -12.34 5.55
CA ASP A 29 -4.10 -12.11 4.12
C ASP A 29 -4.11 -10.62 3.77
N ILE A 30 -4.71 -9.78 4.62
CA ILE A 30 -4.66 -8.32 4.50
C ILE A 30 -3.22 -7.83 4.73
N ALA A 31 -2.58 -8.26 5.81
CA ALA A 31 -1.20 -7.90 6.14
C ALA A 31 -0.22 -8.37 5.06
N PHE A 32 -0.45 -9.55 4.48
CA PHE A 32 0.31 -10.12 3.37
C PHE A 32 0.05 -9.34 2.08
N GLY A 33 -1.21 -8.96 1.81
CA GLY A 33 -1.58 -8.09 0.69
C GLY A 33 -0.93 -6.71 0.76
N ILE A 34 -0.89 -6.11 1.95
CA ILE A 34 -0.17 -4.86 2.23
C ILE A 34 1.33 -5.07 2.02
N SER A 35 1.90 -6.14 2.58
CA SER A 35 3.33 -6.46 2.45
C SER A 35 3.76 -6.69 1.01
N ILE A 36 2.96 -7.38 0.19
CA ILE A 36 3.19 -7.53 -1.25
C ILE A 36 3.12 -6.19 -1.97
N ASN A 37 2.19 -5.31 -1.59
CA ASN A 37 2.09 -3.99 -2.20
C ASN A 37 3.34 -3.14 -1.93
N VAL A 38 3.83 -3.20 -0.68
CA VAL A 38 5.08 -2.56 -0.26
C VAL A 38 6.29 -3.18 -0.97
N LEU A 39 6.32 -4.50 -1.14
CA LEU A 39 7.37 -5.18 -1.92
C LEU A 39 7.33 -4.85 -3.41
N ARG A 40 6.14 -4.68 -3.99
CA ARG A 40 5.95 -4.33 -5.41
C ARG A 40 6.48 -2.92 -5.71
N ILE A 41 6.24 -1.97 -4.81
CA ILE A 41 6.83 -0.61 -4.88
C ILE A 41 8.38 -0.67 -4.87
N LYS A 42 8.97 -1.70 -4.24
CA LYS A 42 10.42 -1.91 -4.17
C LYS A 42 11.03 -2.59 -5.41
N HIS A 43 10.25 -3.26 -6.25
CA HIS A 43 10.79 -4.11 -7.33
C HIS A 43 11.04 -3.35 -8.66
N GLU A 44 10.74 -2.06 -8.72
CA GLU A 44 11.44 -1.16 -9.63
C GLU A 44 12.79 -0.84 -8.98
N PRO A 45 13.91 -1.42 -9.43
CA PRO A 45 15.21 -0.97 -8.96
C PRO A 45 15.31 0.50 -9.32
N PHE A 46 15.48 1.36 -8.31
CA PHE A 46 15.80 2.77 -8.48
C PHE A 46 17.18 2.83 -9.17
N LYS A 47 17.20 2.65 -10.49
CA LYS A 47 18.38 2.82 -11.34
C LYS A 47 18.45 4.30 -11.61
N ILE A 48 19.17 5.01 -10.75
CA ILE A 48 19.71 6.32 -11.12
C ILE A 48 20.66 6.04 -12.28
N SER A 49 20.18 6.24 -13.50
CA SER A 49 21.05 6.44 -14.66
C SER A 49 21.76 7.77 -14.45
N SER A 50 22.82 7.74 -13.64
CA SER A 50 23.76 8.84 -13.50
C SER A 50 24.63 8.84 -14.76
N LEU A 51 24.22 9.66 -15.72
CA LEU A 51 25.03 10.05 -16.86
C LEU A 51 25.19 11.56 -16.72
N GLU A 52 26.43 11.99 -16.47
CA GLU A 52 27.02 13.34 -16.57
C GLU A 52 27.82 13.79 -15.32
N ASP A 53 29.15 13.69 -15.52
CA ASP A 53 30.34 14.31 -14.94
C ASP A 53 30.46 14.74 -13.45
N PRO A 54 31.53 14.31 -12.74
CA PRO A 54 31.87 14.77 -11.39
C PRO A 54 32.86 15.94 -11.42
N LEU A 55 32.40 17.15 -11.14
CA LEU A 55 33.28 18.27 -10.79
C LEU A 55 32.67 19.09 -9.64
N ILE A 56 33.18 18.83 -8.42
CA ILE A 56 33.58 19.80 -7.36
C ILE A 56 32.55 20.93 -7.07
N GLU A 57 31.94 21.15 -5.89
CA GLU A 57 32.43 21.14 -4.50
C GLU A 57 31.25 21.36 -3.52
N GLU A 58 31.49 20.96 -2.27
CA GLU A 58 30.97 21.54 -1.02
C GLU A 58 29.46 21.49 -0.68
N GLY A 59 29.14 20.50 0.17
CA GLY A 59 28.37 20.78 1.38
C GLY A 59 26.86 20.53 1.30
N ASP A 60 26.43 19.28 1.13
CA ASP A 60 25.13 18.89 1.69
C ASP A 60 25.10 17.39 2.04
N ASP A 61 25.33 17.09 3.32
CA ASP A 61 25.20 15.74 3.88
C ASP A 61 23.72 15.27 3.94
N ASP A 62 22.76 16.14 3.61
CA ASP A 62 21.33 15.83 3.63
C ASP A 62 20.88 14.98 2.43
N GLN A 63 21.56 15.05 1.28
CA GLN A 63 21.17 14.27 0.09
C GLN A 63 21.49 12.78 0.23
N ARG A 64 22.53 12.43 1.00
CA ARG A 64 22.95 11.04 1.29
C ARG A 64 22.05 10.32 2.30
N HIS A 65 21.14 11.04 2.95
CA HIS A 65 20.23 10.47 3.95
C HIS A 65 18.88 10.00 3.37
N ILE A 66 18.46 10.51 2.21
CA ILE A 66 17.23 10.07 1.53
C ILE A 66 17.40 8.66 0.92
N GLU A 67 18.63 8.29 0.56
CA GLU A 67 18.95 7.01 -0.07
C GLU A 67 18.98 5.82 0.90
N ARG A 68 19.10 6.08 2.21
CA ARG A 68 19.43 5.05 3.19
C ARG A 68 18.18 4.48 3.85
N ILE A 69 17.51 3.61 3.10
CA ILE A 69 16.53 2.64 3.59
C ILE A 69 15.33 3.34 4.26
N SER A 70 14.37 3.80 3.44
CA SER A 70 13.01 4.03 3.94
C SER A 70 12.52 2.71 4.53
N SER A 71 12.53 2.63 5.86
CA SER A 71 12.07 1.46 6.58
C SER A 71 10.60 1.24 6.22
N TRP A 72 10.12 0.00 6.19
CA TRP A 72 8.69 -0.27 6.02
C TRP A 72 7.83 0.50 7.04
N TRP A 73 8.42 0.78 8.21
CA TRP A 73 7.85 1.63 9.24
C TRP A 73 7.70 3.09 8.82
N ASP A 74 8.61 3.65 8.04
CA ASP A 74 8.52 5.03 7.56
C ASP A 74 7.42 5.16 6.49
N LEU A 75 7.22 4.13 5.68
CA LEU A 75 6.09 4.12 4.74
C LEU A 75 4.76 3.99 5.47
N PHE A 76 4.69 3.14 6.50
CA PHE A 76 3.48 2.92 7.28
C PHE A 76 3.10 4.11 8.18
N THR A 77 4.08 4.76 8.79
CA THR A 77 3.89 5.92 9.68
C THR A 77 4.00 7.25 8.96
N PHE A 78 4.16 7.23 7.63
CA PHE A 78 4.47 8.41 6.82
C PHE A 78 5.74 9.15 7.28
N GLY A 79 6.69 8.47 7.92
CA GLY A 79 7.95 9.03 8.42
C GLY A 79 8.69 9.88 7.39
N TYR A 80 8.63 9.52 6.10
CA TYR A 80 9.27 10.29 5.01
C TYR A 80 8.76 11.74 4.90
N ILE A 81 7.51 12.05 5.28
CA ILE A 81 6.97 13.42 5.25
C ILE A 81 7.56 14.30 6.35
N SER A 82 8.08 13.69 7.43
CA SER A 82 8.57 14.40 8.61
C SER A 82 9.72 15.36 8.28
N LEU A 83 10.53 15.02 7.26
CA LEU A 83 11.62 15.87 6.79
C LEU A 83 11.09 17.17 6.17
N VAL A 84 10.07 17.09 5.32
CA VAL A 84 9.42 18.26 4.70
C VAL A 84 8.69 19.09 5.76
N MET A 85 8.00 18.43 6.71
CA MET A 85 7.36 19.14 7.82
C MET A 85 8.37 19.91 8.68
N LYS A 86 9.54 19.32 8.96
CA LYS A 86 10.61 19.97 9.71
C LYS A 86 11.21 21.16 8.96
N HIS A 87 11.42 21.04 7.64
CA HIS A 87 11.85 22.16 6.82
C HIS A 87 10.82 23.29 6.78
N GLY A 88 9.55 22.95 6.58
CA GLY A 88 8.44 23.93 6.61
C GLY A 88 8.25 24.62 7.95
N SER A 89 8.68 24.00 9.05
CA SER A 89 8.67 24.65 10.37
C SER A 89 9.77 25.72 10.56
N LYS A 90 10.85 25.63 9.77
CA LYS A 90 12.03 26.51 9.88
C LYS A 90 12.07 27.61 8.82
N LYS A 91 11.61 27.29 7.61
CA LYS A 91 11.58 28.21 6.46
C LYS A 91 10.33 27.97 5.62
N GLN A 92 9.95 28.97 4.83
CA GLN A 92 8.94 28.77 3.80
C GLN A 92 9.47 27.78 2.76
N LEU A 93 8.66 26.78 2.40
CA LEU A 93 9.02 25.75 1.43
C LEU A 93 9.11 26.35 0.03
N GLU A 94 10.18 26.02 -0.67
CA GLU A 94 10.38 26.35 -2.08
C GLU A 94 10.17 25.10 -2.96
N PHE A 95 10.08 25.28 -4.28
CA PHE A 95 9.87 24.17 -5.22
C PHE A 95 10.94 23.08 -5.13
N LYS A 96 12.17 23.44 -4.75
CA LYS A 96 13.27 22.49 -4.53
C LYS A 96 13.13 21.65 -3.26
N ASP A 97 12.31 22.09 -2.31
CA ASP A 97 12.07 21.41 -1.04
C ASP A 97 10.86 20.44 -1.12
N LEU A 98 10.23 20.32 -2.30
CA LEU A 98 9.12 19.39 -2.54
C LEU A 98 9.62 17.96 -2.66
N LEU A 99 8.77 17.02 -2.25
CA LEU A 99 9.06 15.60 -2.43
C LEU A 99 9.09 15.25 -3.93
N PRO A 100 10.05 14.41 -4.37
CA PRO A 100 10.05 13.89 -5.72
C PRO A 100 8.81 13.03 -5.97
N LEU A 101 8.33 13.03 -7.21
CA LEU A 101 7.22 12.19 -7.62
C LEU A 101 7.64 10.71 -7.57
N PRO A 102 6.84 9.81 -6.99
CA PRO A 102 7.10 8.38 -7.06
C PRO A 102 7.18 7.90 -8.52
N PRO A 103 8.10 6.99 -8.86
CA PRO A 103 8.31 6.53 -10.23
C PRO A 103 7.09 5.81 -10.83
N ASP A 104 6.25 5.20 -9.97
CA ASP A 104 5.00 4.54 -10.36
C ASP A 104 3.88 5.53 -10.71
N MET A 105 4.02 6.80 -10.31
CA MET A 105 3.10 7.89 -10.65
C MET A 105 3.62 8.76 -11.80
N ASP A 106 4.71 8.34 -12.45
CA ASP A 106 5.22 9.03 -13.62
C ASP A 106 4.16 9.05 -14.76
N PRO A 107 3.91 10.21 -15.40
CA PRO A 107 2.90 10.32 -16.45
C PRO A 107 3.14 9.41 -17.65
N CYS A 108 4.40 9.21 -18.06
CA CYS A 108 4.74 8.35 -19.18
C CYS A 108 4.42 6.89 -18.81
N THR A 109 4.87 6.44 -17.65
CA THR A 109 4.56 5.10 -17.12
C THR A 109 3.05 4.85 -17.02
N CYS A 110 2.28 5.84 -16.54
CA CYS A 110 0.82 5.72 -16.46
C CYS A 110 0.18 5.61 -17.85
N CYS A 111 0.61 6.45 -18.80
CA CYS A 111 0.09 6.46 -20.17
C CYS A 111 0.42 5.15 -20.89
N GLU A 112 1.65 4.65 -20.78
CA GLU A 112 2.07 3.39 -21.40
C GLU A 112 1.28 2.19 -20.85
N ASN A 113 1.08 2.14 -19.53
CA ASN A 113 0.29 1.08 -18.91
C ASN A 113 -1.16 1.09 -19.38
N LEU A 114 -1.78 2.27 -19.44
CA LEU A 114 -3.15 2.41 -19.92
C LEU A 114 -3.27 2.08 -21.41
N LEU A 115 -2.33 2.55 -22.23
CA LEU A 115 -2.28 2.28 -23.67
C LEU A 115 -2.14 0.77 -23.94
N ARG A 116 -1.27 0.08 -23.20
CA ARG A 116 -1.12 -1.37 -23.28
C ARG A 116 -2.42 -2.09 -22.96
N CYS A 117 -3.11 -1.71 -21.89
CA CYS A 117 -4.41 -2.30 -21.52
C CYS A 117 -5.53 -1.94 -22.51
N TRP A 118 -5.45 -0.78 -23.15
CA TRP A 118 -6.35 -0.39 -24.24
C TRP A 118 -6.14 -1.28 -25.48
N GLN A 119 -4.89 -1.46 -25.92
CA GLN A 119 -4.56 -2.34 -27.05
C GLN A 119 -5.00 -3.79 -26.82
N LEU A 120 -4.82 -4.31 -25.60
CA LEU A 120 -5.31 -5.64 -25.23
C LEU A 120 -6.84 -5.74 -25.34
N GLN A 121 -7.56 -4.67 -24.98
CA GLN A 121 -9.01 -4.62 -25.09
C GLN A 121 -9.47 -4.56 -26.55
N GLU A 122 -8.78 -3.79 -27.40
CA GLU A 122 -9.03 -3.74 -28.85
C GLU A 122 -8.78 -5.10 -29.53
N CYS A 123 -7.70 -5.80 -29.15
CA CYS A 123 -7.38 -7.13 -29.66
C CYS A 123 -8.39 -8.19 -29.22
N ASN A 124 -8.79 -8.20 -27.95
CA ASN A 124 -9.65 -9.24 -27.39
C ASN A 124 -11.16 -8.99 -27.65
N ASN A 125 -11.58 -7.73 -27.77
CA ASN A 125 -12.97 -7.32 -27.94
C ASN A 125 -13.13 -6.33 -29.10
N SER A 126 -12.71 -6.74 -30.31
CA SER A 126 -12.69 -5.90 -31.51
C SER A 126 -14.05 -5.30 -31.90
N SER A 127 -15.16 -5.93 -31.49
CA SER A 127 -16.50 -5.40 -31.78
C SER A 127 -16.94 -4.27 -30.84
N ASN A 128 -16.48 -4.25 -29.58
CA ASN A 128 -16.91 -3.30 -28.56
C ASN A 128 -15.83 -3.11 -27.47
N PRO A 129 -14.71 -2.44 -27.78
CA PRO A 129 -13.71 -2.12 -26.77
C PRO A 129 -14.28 -1.16 -25.74
N SER A 130 -13.88 -1.30 -24.47
CA SER A 130 -14.38 -0.50 -23.36
C SER A 130 -13.22 0.10 -22.58
N LEU A 131 -13.19 1.43 -22.51
CA LEU A 131 -12.15 2.17 -21.77
C LEU A 131 -12.17 1.83 -20.28
N PHE A 132 -13.37 1.62 -19.72
CA PHE A 132 -13.54 1.26 -18.32
C PHE A 132 -12.82 -0.04 -17.97
N TRP A 133 -12.89 -1.04 -18.86
CA TRP A 133 -12.17 -2.30 -18.68
C TRP A 133 -10.66 -2.12 -18.76
N SER A 134 -10.16 -1.24 -19.63
CA SER A 134 -8.73 -0.92 -19.69
C SER A 134 -8.24 -0.22 -18.42
N ILE A 135 -9.01 0.74 -17.89
CA ILE A 135 -8.71 1.40 -16.60
C ILE A 135 -8.75 0.39 -15.45
N SER A 136 -9.78 -0.46 -15.42
CA SER A 136 -9.92 -1.53 -14.42
C SER A 136 -8.79 -2.55 -14.51
N GLY A 137 -8.28 -2.85 -15.71
CA GLY A 137 -7.14 -3.73 -15.92
C GLY A 137 -5.83 -3.20 -15.32
N VAL A 138 -5.61 -1.88 -15.36
CA VAL A 138 -4.41 -1.25 -14.78
C VAL A 138 -4.56 -1.07 -13.27
N TYR A 139 -5.67 -0.49 -12.82
CA TYR A 139 -5.80 0.01 -11.45
C TYR A 139 -6.76 -0.81 -10.57
N GLY A 140 -7.58 -1.68 -11.15
CA GLY A 140 -8.67 -2.35 -10.43
C GLY A 140 -8.20 -3.19 -9.23
N TRP A 141 -7.05 -3.84 -9.33
CA TRP A 141 -6.52 -4.67 -8.24
C TRP A 141 -6.06 -3.85 -7.01
N PRO A 142 -5.26 -2.77 -7.16
CA PRO A 142 -5.02 -1.81 -6.08
C PRO A 142 -6.31 -1.28 -5.43
N TYR A 143 -7.30 -0.87 -6.23
CA TYR A 143 -8.56 -0.33 -5.70
C TYR A 143 -9.40 -1.39 -4.97
N LEU A 144 -9.41 -2.63 -5.45
CA LEU A 144 -10.10 -3.74 -4.78
C LEU A 144 -9.53 -3.98 -3.38
N ARG A 145 -8.20 -4.03 -3.26
CA ARG A 145 -7.52 -4.18 -1.95
C ARG A 145 -7.88 -3.05 -1.00
N LEU A 146 -7.96 -1.82 -1.51
CA LEU A 146 -8.35 -0.65 -0.73
C LEU A 146 -9.81 -0.74 -0.25
N GLY A 147 -10.70 -1.21 -1.12
CA GLY A 147 -12.10 -1.46 -0.80
C GLY A 147 -12.27 -2.53 0.29
N VAL A 148 -11.53 -3.63 0.21
CA VAL A 148 -11.52 -4.67 1.24
C VAL A 148 -11.05 -4.09 2.58
N LEU A 149 -9.93 -3.36 2.60
CA LEU A 149 -9.43 -2.70 3.81
C LEU A 149 -10.46 -1.74 4.43
N LYS A 150 -11.18 -0.98 3.59
CA LYS A 150 -12.24 -0.07 4.03
C LYS A 150 -13.40 -0.82 4.70
N VAL A 151 -13.83 -1.94 4.14
CA VAL A 151 -14.89 -2.78 4.74
C VAL A 151 -14.46 -3.28 6.13
N PHE A 152 -13.21 -3.74 6.29
CA PHE A 152 -12.69 -4.15 7.60
C PHE A 152 -12.69 -3.01 8.61
N ASN A 153 -12.22 -1.83 8.19
CA ASN A 153 -12.24 -0.64 9.04
C ASN A 153 -13.68 -0.30 9.51
N ASP A 154 -14.67 -0.42 8.63
CA ASP A 154 -16.06 -0.13 8.95
C ASP A 154 -16.66 -1.18 9.90
N CYS A 155 -16.34 -2.46 9.73
CA CYS A 155 -16.71 -3.53 10.66
C CYS A 155 -16.19 -3.27 12.08
N ILE A 156 -14.94 -2.81 12.23
CA ILE A 156 -14.37 -2.43 13.53
C ILE A 156 -15.11 -1.21 14.10
N GLY A 157 -15.44 -0.22 13.27
CA GLY A 157 -16.22 0.95 13.66
C GLY A 157 -17.59 0.59 14.25
N PHE A 158 -18.25 -0.44 13.72
CA PHE A 158 -19.50 -0.96 14.28
C PHE A 158 -19.32 -1.78 15.57
N ALA A 159 -18.17 -2.44 15.75
CA ALA A 159 -17.87 -3.19 16.97
C ALA A 159 -17.69 -2.26 18.19
N GLY A 160 -17.23 -1.02 17.99
CA GLY A 160 -17.02 -0.05 19.07
C GLY A 160 -18.27 0.20 19.94
N PRO A 161 -19.40 0.65 19.36
CA PRO A 161 -20.65 0.82 20.10
C PRO A 161 -21.19 -0.46 20.75
N LEU A 162 -20.99 -1.62 20.11
CA LEU A 162 -21.43 -2.92 20.63
C LEU A 162 -20.61 -3.38 21.85
N LEU A 163 -19.32 -3.05 21.89
CA LEU A 163 -18.44 -3.30 23.03
C LEU A 163 -18.67 -2.31 24.18
N LEU A 164 -19.04 -1.06 23.87
CA LEU A 164 -19.32 -0.04 24.89
C LEU A 164 -20.68 -0.22 25.59
N ASN A 165 -21.64 -0.84 24.90
CA ASN A 165 -23.00 -1.08 25.42
C ASN A 165 -23.12 -2.40 26.20
N ARG A 166 -22.00 -2.92 26.71
CA ARG A 166 -21.93 -4.16 27.48
C ARG A 166 -21.28 -3.87 28.84
#